data_AF-A0A8H6H1X6-F1
#
_entry.id   AF-A0A8H6H1X6-F1
#
_cell.length_a   1.000
_cell.length_b   1.000
_cell.length_c   1.000
_cell.angle_alpha   90.00
_cell.angle_beta   90.00
_cell.angle_gamma   90.00
#
_symmetry.space_group_name_H-M   'P 1'
#
loop_
_entity.id
_entity.type
_entity.pdbx_description
1 polymer ?
#
loop_
_entity_poly.entity_id
_entity_poly.type
_entity_poly.pdbx_seq_one_letter_code
_entity_poly.pdbx_strand_id
1 'polypeptide(L)'
;MYWSCQMYSGIDPSIKEYISLFCKEAEDRWTDEKATDSLLNLASTQLLGLAYLGDGKDHYILTYVSEANAMATRMGLFGVDPTVAVSKAQEITPALQNATSYAAWGTFNWIVLMSLFYQQPGLAYPEYPPVLPIPGIAWHGGRDESANSVRQSLQSTYMGDTFPALSTARSAPTSLPFKTFSCKNSSPDAAYKASVNQLKRLIIVYRKNYAAPSYTMLWHTALIRVANAILTDTKDPEWHFYLSFCIQCYENLRRSYRFAEAIGRSLLSMTLQRRDLSVDEARHMMQQFEENRLNSSSEDIRATFMADLNLSMMDPEEASVESLANKFEDIALFREFTSQEDSIADGTVDLDETYAWESL
;
A
#
# COMPACT_ATOMS: atom_id res chain seq x y z
N MET A 1 -19.88 9.62 2.79
CA MET A 1 -20.56 9.04 1.61
C MET A 1 -19.64 8.85 0.41
N TYR A 2 -18.75 9.79 0.09
CA TYR A 2 -17.82 9.67 -1.05
C TYR A 2 -17.06 8.33 -1.07
N TRP A 3 -16.32 8.02 0.01
CA TRP A 3 -15.61 6.73 0.16
C TRP A 3 -16.53 5.51 0.03
N SER A 4 -17.62 5.47 0.81
CA SER A 4 -18.52 4.32 0.86
C SER A 4 -19.17 4.02 -0.50
N CYS A 5 -19.51 5.06 -1.27
CA CYS A 5 -20.05 4.89 -2.63
C CYS A 5 -19.01 4.28 -3.58
N GLN A 6 -17.73 4.67 -3.48
CA GLN A 6 -16.67 4.01 -4.25
C GLN A 6 -16.58 2.53 -3.92
N MET A 7 -16.51 2.17 -2.63
CA MET A 7 -16.46 0.77 -2.19
C MET A 7 -17.65 -0.01 -2.77
N TYR A 8 -18.86 0.50 -2.53
CA TYR A 8 -20.11 -0.16 -2.87
C TYR A 8 -20.36 -0.21 -4.38
N SER A 9 -19.74 0.67 -5.17
CA SER A 9 -19.83 0.65 -6.63
C SER A 9 -19.24 -0.60 -7.29
N GLY A 10 -18.41 -1.36 -6.57
CA GLY A 10 -17.95 -2.69 -7.00
C GLY A 10 -19.02 -3.78 -6.86
N ILE A 11 -20.07 -3.53 -6.07
CA ILE A 11 -21.24 -4.40 -5.88
C ILE A 11 -22.38 -3.92 -6.77
N ASP A 12 -22.69 -2.62 -6.73
CA ASP A 12 -23.77 -1.99 -7.48
C ASP A 12 -23.25 -0.81 -8.31
N PRO A 13 -23.02 -1.00 -9.63
CA PRO A 13 -22.50 0.04 -10.50
C PRO A 13 -23.38 1.29 -10.61
N SER A 14 -24.69 1.20 -10.30
CA SER A 14 -25.59 2.36 -10.36
C SER A 14 -25.16 3.49 -9.42
N ILE A 15 -24.46 3.15 -8.34
CA ILE A 15 -24.06 4.09 -7.29
C ILE A 15 -22.95 5.05 -7.76
N LYS A 16 -22.35 4.79 -8.93
CA LYS A 16 -21.26 5.62 -9.48
C LYS A 16 -21.68 7.03 -9.80
N GLU A 17 -22.93 7.26 -10.21
CA GLU A 17 -23.45 8.60 -10.50
C GLU A 17 -23.37 9.54 -9.27
N TYR A 18 -23.42 8.97 -8.06
CA TYR A 18 -23.36 9.72 -6.81
C TYR A 18 -21.93 9.98 -6.32
N ILE A 19 -20.91 9.30 -6.86
CA ILE A 19 -19.53 9.44 -6.38
C ILE A 19 -19.03 10.88 -6.54
N SER A 20 -19.25 11.49 -7.71
CA SER A 20 -18.85 12.88 -7.97
C SER A 20 -19.66 13.88 -7.16
N LEU A 21 -20.96 13.64 -6.97
CA LEU A 21 -21.83 14.47 -6.13
C LEU A 21 -21.38 14.47 -4.66
N PHE A 22 -21.10 13.29 -4.11
CA PHE A 22 -20.62 13.18 -2.74
C PHE A 22 -19.17 13.64 -2.56
N CYS A 23 -18.34 13.57 -3.60
CA CYS A 23 -17.02 14.18 -3.61
C CYS A 23 -17.15 15.70 -3.42
N LYS A 24 -17.94 16.34 -4.27
CA LYS A 24 -18.15 17.79 -4.22
C LYS A 24 -18.72 18.25 -2.87
N GLU A 25 -19.76 17.57 -2.37
CA GLU A 25 -20.31 17.89 -1.04
C GLU A 25 -19.25 17.72 0.06
N ALA A 26 -18.40 16.70 -0.02
CA ALA A 26 -17.33 16.51 0.96
C ALA A 26 -16.26 17.62 0.90
N GLU A 27 -15.92 18.11 -0.30
CA GLU A 27 -15.00 19.24 -0.51
C GLU A 27 -15.58 20.55 0.03
N ASP A 28 -16.86 20.82 -0.24
CA ASP A 28 -17.56 22.01 0.24
C ASP A 28 -17.59 22.02 1.78
N ARG A 29 -17.97 20.90 2.40
CA ARG A 29 -17.97 20.74 3.87
C ARG A 29 -16.58 20.86 4.46
N TRP A 30 -15.58 20.25 3.82
CA TRP A 30 -14.21 20.34 4.28
C TRP A 30 -13.72 21.79 4.29
N THR A 31 -14.07 22.57 3.27
CA THR A 31 -13.69 23.99 3.18
C THR A 31 -14.22 24.80 4.34
N ASP A 32 -15.47 24.53 4.77
CA ASP A 32 -16.13 25.23 5.87
C ASP A 32 -15.61 24.75 7.25
N GLU A 33 -15.28 23.46 7.40
CA GLU A 33 -15.06 22.85 8.71
C GLU A 33 -13.57 22.63 9.06
N LYS A 34 -12.64 22.68 8.10
CA LYS A 34 -11.21 22.34 8.30
C LYS A 34 -10.49 23.10 9.40
N ALA A 35 -10.96 24.30 9.75
CA ALA A 35 -10.37 25.13 10.81
C ALA A 35 -10.76 24.67 12.24
N THR A 36 -11.75 23.79 12.36
CA THR A 36 -12.26 23.31 13.66
C THR A 36 -11.65 21.96 14.00
N ASP A 37 -10.93 21.90 15.12
CA ASP A 37 -10.40 20.65 15.65
C ASP A 37 -11.51 19.88 16.38
N SER A 38 -11.93 18.75 15.81
CA SER A 38 -12.94 17.88 16.42
C SER A 38 -12.73 16.41 16.03
N LEU A 39 -13.25 15.47 16.82
CA LEU A 39 -13.18 14.04 16.50
C LEU A 39 -13.87 13.72 15.18
N LEU A 40 -14.97 14.43 14.89
CA LEU A 40 -15.72 14.27 13.64
C LEU A 40 -14.88 14.75 12.47
N ASN A 41 -14.28 15.93 12.55
CA ASN A 41 -13.46 16.47 11.47
C ASN A 41 -12.22 15.62 11.24
N LEU A 42 -11.61 15.12 12.31
CA LEU A 42 -10.47 14.20 12.21
C LEU A 42 -10.84 12.93 11.44
N ALA A 43 -11.95 12.28 11.83
CA ALA A 43 -12.43 11.08 11.16
C ALA A 43 -12.85 11.34 9.70
N SER A 44 -13.54 12.46 9.46
CA SER A 44 -13.97 12.89 8.12
C SER A 44 -12.77 13.16 7.21
N THR A 45 -11.73 13.83 7.70
CA THR A 45 -10.49 14.10 6.95
C THR A 45 -9.83 12.80 6.50
N GLN A 46 -9.78 11.80 7.39
CA GLN A 46 -9.21 10.48 7.09
C GLN A 46 -10.02 9.72 6.03
N LEU A 47 -11.35 9.71 6.15
CA LEU A 47 -12.23 9.08 5.18
C LEU A 47 -12.19 9.79 3.82
N LEU A 48 -12.04 11.12 3.81
CA LEU A 48 -11.88 11.90 2.59
C LEU A 48 -10.56 11.56 1.90
N GLY A 49 -9.45 11.50 2.65
CA GLY A 49 -8.16 11.02 2.14
C GLY A 49 -8.25 9.63 1.52
N LEU A 50 -8.88 8.67 2.20
CA LEU A 50 -9.12 7.31 1.67
C LEU A 50 -9.88 7.33 0.35
N ALA A 51 -10.86 8.22 0.20
CA ALA A 51 -11.62 8.36 -1.03
C ALA A 51 -10.78 8.89 -2.20
N TYR A 52 -9.91 9.87 -1.98
CA TYR A 52 -8.99 10.33 -3.04
C TYR A 52 -7.97 9.26 -3.40
N LEU A 53 -7.46 8.50 -2.43
CA LEU A 53 -6.61 7.34 -2.71
C LEU A 53 -7.34 6.35 -3.61
N GLY A 54 -8.59 5.99 -3.27
CA GLY A 54 -9.46 5.11 -4.05
C GLY A 54 -9.72 5.59 -5.48
N ASP A 55 -10.04 6.88 -5.63
CA ASP A 55 -10.31 7.51 -6.92
C ASP A 55 -9.05 7.65 -7.78
N GLY A 56 -7.85 7.60 -7.15
CA GLY A 56 -6.58 7.88 -7.81
C GLY A 56 -6.60 9.27 -8.46
N LYS A 57 -7.22 10.25 -7.80
CA LYS A 57 -7.30 11.64 -8.27
C LYS A 57 -6.38 12.51 -7.45
N ASP A 58 -5.57 13.29 -8.16
CA ASP A 58 -4.63 14.24 -7.59
C ASP A 58 -3.71 13.60 -6.53
N HIS A 59 -2.90 14.44 -5.88
CA HIS A 59 -2.08 14.02 -4.73
C HIS A 59 -2.71 14.42 -3.39
N TYR A 60 -4.00 14.74 -3.38
CA TYR A 60 -4.68 15.29 -2.21
C TYR A 60 -4.73 14.35 -1.01
N ILE A 61 -4.59 13.03 -1.21
CA ILE A 61 -4.40 12.08 -0.11
C ILE A 61 -3.29 12.56 0.84
N LEU A 62 -2.16 13.06 0.32
CA LEU A 62 -1.04 13.52 1.14
C LEU A 62 -1.42 14.75 1.96
N THR A 63 -2.17 15.68 1.36
CA THR A 63 -2.71 16.85 2.04
C THR A 63 -3.62 16.44 3.20
N TYR A 64 -4.61 15.58 2.96
CA TYR A 64 -5.55 15.16 4.01
C TYR A 64 -4.87 14.38 5.13
N VAL A 65 -3.91 13.51 4.83
CA VAL A 65 -3.15 12.80 5.86
C VAL A 65 -2.30 13.76 6.69
N SER A 66 -1.66 14.75 6.06
CA SER A 66 -0.90 15.79 6.75
C SER A 66 -1.79 16.64 7.66
N GLU A 67 -2.96 17.08 7.17
CA GLU A 67 -3.92 17.86 7.95
C GLU A 67 -4.47 17.07 9.14
N ALA A 68 -4.80 15.79 8.94
CA ALA A 68 -5.26 14.93 10.03
C ALA A 68 -4.17 14.67 11.08
N ASN A 69 -2.90 14.52 10.65
CA ASN A 69 -1.76 14.42 11.56
C ASN A 69 -1.61 15.69 12.41
N ALA A 70 -1.69 16.86 11.76
CA ALA A 70 -1.61 18.15 12.45
C ALA A 70 -2.79 18.37 13.41
N MET A 71 -4.02 18.06 12.99
CA MET A 71 -5.23 18.17 13.81
C MET A 71 -5.15 17.28 15.05
N ALA A 72 -4.81 16.00 14.89
CA ALA A 72 -4.68 15.08 16.01
C ALA A 72 -3.57 15.49 16.99
N THR A 73 -2.47 16.05 16.48
CA THR A 73 -1.38 16.61 17.29
C THR A 73 -1.86 17.81 18.11
N ARG A 74 -2.58 18.76 17.51
CA ARG A 74 -3.17 19.91 18.23
C ARG A 74 -4.16 19.45 19.31
N MET A 75 -4.98 18.47 18.99
CA MET A 75 -5.89 17.82 19.94
C MET A 75 -5.15 17.02 21.03
N GLY A 76 -3.84 16.76 20.87
CA GLY A 76 -3.02 16.00 21.82
C GLY A 76 -3.37 14.51 21.88
N LEU A 77 -3.90 13.96 20.78
CA LEU A 77 -4.29 12.56 20.70
C LEU A 77 -3.08 11.63 20.49
N PHE A 78 -2.06 12.12 19.78
CA PHE A 78 -0.76 11.47 19.55
C PHE A 78 0.25 12.52 19.06
N GLY A 79 1.51 12.14 18.85
CA GLY A 79 2.54 13.04 18.30
C GLY A 79 2.99 14.17 19.24
N VAL A 80 2.55 14.13 20.50
CA VAL A 80 2.93 15.08 21.56
C VAL A 80 3.62 14.35 22.71
N ASP A 81 4.36 15.10 23.54
CA ASP A 81 5.03 14.54 24.72
C ASP A 81 4.03 13.73 25.58
N PRO A 82 4.39 12.51 26.03
CA PRO A 82 3.48 11.65 26.79
C PRO A 82 2.89 12.29 28.04
N THR A 83 3.62 13.18 28.72
CA THR A 83 3.11 13.86 29.92
C THR A 83 1.97 14.84 29.58
N VAL A 84 2.10 15.55 28.46
CA VAL A 84 1.08 16.44 27.92
C VAL A 84 -0.13 15.64 27.43
N ALA A 85 0.11 14.52 26.73
CA ALA A 85 -0.94 13.64 26.24
C ALA A 85 -1.78 13.06 27.39
N VAL A 86 -1.15 12.63 28.48
CA VAL A 86 -1.85 12.09 29.66
C VAL A 86 -2.73 13.14 30.32
N SER A 87 -2.23 14.38 30.48
CA SER A 87 -3.05 15.48 31.01
C SER A 87 -4.31 15.71 30.17
N LYS A 88 -4.16 15.77 28.84
CA LYS A 88 -5.32 15.93 27.93
C LYS A 88 -6.25 14.73 27.96
N ALA A 89 -5.72 13.52 28.10
CA ALA A 89 -6.53 12.31 28.19
C ALA A 89 -7.42 12.28 29.44
N GLN A 90 -6.98 12.89 30.55
CA GLN A 90 -7.77 13.00 31.78
C GLN A 90 -8.96 13.98 31.67
N GLU A 91 -8.90 14.92 30.72
CA GLU A 91 -10.00 15.86 30.45
C GLU A 91 -11.14 15.22 29.63
N ILE A 92 -10.89 14.04 29.03
CA ILE A 92 -11.88 13.34 28.19
C ILE A 92 -12.98 12.76 29.07
N THR A 93 -14.23 13.06 28.71
CA THR A 93 -15.39 12.51 29.41
C THR A 93 -15.52 11.00 29.16
N PRO A 94 -16.05 10.22 30.13
CA PRO A 94 -16.28 8.79 29.93
C PRO A 94 -17.15 8.47 28.70
N ALA A 95 -18.10 9.35 28.37
CA ALA A 95 -18.97 9.20 27.21
C ALA A 95 -18.22 9.30 25.87
N LEU A 96 -17.12 10.07 25.81
CA LEU A 96 -16.33 10.27 24.60
C LEU A 96 -15.07 9.39 24.54
N GLN A 97 -14.75 8.66 25.60
CA GLN A 97 -13.51 7.89 25.69
C GLN A 97 -13.35 6.89 24.55
N ASN A 98 -14.41 6.15 24.20
CA ASN A 98 -14.40 5.20 23.11
C ASN A 98 -14.20 5.88 21.76
N ALA A 99 -15.00 6.90 21.45
CA ALA A 99 -14.91 7.64 20.19
C ALA A 99 -13.51 8.26 20.01
N THR A 100 -12.96 8.83 21.09
CA THR A 100 -11.62 9.44 21.09
C THR A 100 -10.53 8.40 20.88
N SER A 101 -10.65 7.23 21.52
CA SER A 101 -9.73 6.10 21.34
C SER A 101 -9.75 5.57 19.90
N TYR A 102 -10.94 5.38 19.31
CA TYR A 102 -11.07 4.95 17.91
C TYR A 102 -10.49 5.98 16.94
N ALA A 103 -10.79 7.27 17.13
CA ALA A 103 -10.29 8.32 16.27
C ALA A 103 -8.75 8.43 16.37
N ALA A 104 -8.19 8.42 17.59
CA ALA A 104 -6.75 8.51 17.82
C ALA A 104 -6.00 7.31 17.22
N TRP A 105 -6.38 6.08 17.58
CA TRP A 105 -5.72 4.88 17.09
C TRP A 105 -5.96 4.62 15.60
N GLY A 106 -7.16 4.89 15.10
CA GLY A 106 -7.47 4.76 13.67
C GLY A 106 -6.62 5.69 12.81
N THR A 107 -6.55 6.96 13.20
CA THR A 107 -5.74 7.99 12.52
C THR A 107 -4.25 7.67 12.60
N PHE A 108 -3.74 7.34 13.79
CA PHE A 108 -2.34 6.96 13.99
C PHE A 108 -1.95 5.75 13.12
N ASN A 109 -2.73 4.66 13.19
CA ASN A 109 -2.45 3.45 12.41
C ASN A 109 -2.48 3.71 10.91
N TRP A 110 -3.39 4.56 10.43
CA TRP A 110 -3.45 4.92 9.02
C TRP A 110 -2.22 5.73 8.58
N ILE A 111 -1.81 6.75 9.35
CA ILE A 111 -0.59 7.53 9.04
C ILE A 111 0.65 6.61 9.02
N VAL A 112 0.75 5.69 10.00
CA VAL A 112 1.83 4.71 10.05
C VAL A 112 1.78 3.76 8.86
N LEU A 113 0.59 3.31 8.43
CA LEU A 113 0.41 2.49 7.23
C LEU A 113 0.89 3.26 5.98
N MET A 114 0.50 4.52 5.82
CA MET A 114 0.92 5.38 4.70
C MET A 114 2.45 5.60 4.69
N SER A 115 3.06 5.75 5.85
CA SER A 115 4.49 6.02 5.97
C SER A 115 5.35 4.75 5.79
N LEU A 116 4.93 3.62 6.37
CA LEU A 116 5.74 2.39 6.40
C LEU A 116 5.40 1.39 5.30
N PHE A 117 4.12 1.26 4.95
CA PHE A 117 3.66 0.22 4.03
C PHE A 117 3.56 0.75 2.60
N TYR A 118 3.05 1.97 2.45
CA TYR A 118 3.04 2.67 1.17
C TYR A 118 4.35 3.41 0.89
N GLN A 119 5.21 3.57 1.90
CA GLN A 119 6.53 4.22 1.80
C GLN A 119 6.44 5.60 1.15
N GLN A 120 5.40 6.36 1.49
CA GLN A 120 5.12 7.68 0.91
C GLN A 120 6.24 8.69 1.23
N PRO A 121 6.94 9.22 0.23
CA PRO A 121 8.00 10.20 0.43
C PRO A 121 7.44 11.51 1.02
N GLY A 122 8.19 12.12 1.94
CA GLY A 122 7.82 13.42 2.52
C GLY A 122 6.63 13.42 3.47
N LEU A 123 6.00 12.27 3.74
CA LEU A 123 4.89 12.20 4.68
C LEU A 123 5.39 12.26 6.13
N ALA A 124 4.94 13.29 6.86
CA ALA A 124 5.21 13.39 8.29
C ALA A 124 4.52 12.26 9.05
N TYR A 125 5.25 11.61 9.96
CA TYR A 125 4.70 10.60 10.86
C TYR A 125 4.84 11.05 12.32
N PRO A 126 3.89 10.66 13.19
CA PRO A 126 3.92 11.05 14.60
C PRO A 126 5.03 10.30 15.35
N GLU A 127 5.78 11.04 16.18
CA GLU A 127 6.86 10.48 17.01
C GLU A 127 6.32 9.59 18.15
N TYR A 128 5.21 10.01 18.76
CA TYR A 128 4.58 9.33 19.89
C TYR A 128 3.22 8.72 19.51
N PRO A 129 2.92 7.46 19.92
CA PRO A 129 1.61 6.86 19.72
C PRO A 129 0.55 7.45 20.67
N PRO A 130 -0.74 7.14 20.46
CA PRO A 130 -1.78 7.51 21.41
C PRO A 130 -1.52 6.93 22.80
N VAL A 131 -1.77 7.74 23.84
CA VAL A 131 -1.78 7.28 25.24
C VAL A 131 -3.13 6.72 25.68
N LEU A 132 -4.12 6.78 24.80
CA LEU A 132 -5.49 6.32 25.02
C LEU A 132 -5.61 4.80 24.92
N PRO A 133 -6.68 4.20 25.49
CA PRO A 133 -7.01 2.80 25.27
C PRO A 133 -6.93 2.38 23.81
N ILE A 134 -6.32 1.23 23.56
CA ILE A 134 -6.58 0.51 22.32
C ILE A 134 -8.06 0.14 22.32
N PRO A 135 -8.83 0.49 21.27
CA PRO A 135 -10.24 0.18 21.23
C PRO A 135 -10.49 -1.32 21.40
N GLY A 136 -11.44 -1.68 22.26
CA GLY A 136 -11.75 -3.08 22.61
C GLY A 136 -10.95 -3.62 23.81
N ILE A 137 -9.95 -2.89 24.32
CA ILE A 137 -9.27 -3.22 25.58
C ILE A 137 -9.78 -2.27 26.68
N ALA A 138 -10.39 -2.84 27.72
CA ALA A 138 -10.86 -2.05 28.86
C ALA A 138 -9.67 -1.48 29.65
N TRP A 139 -9.70 -0.18 29.95
CA TRP A 139 -8.76 0.42 30.90
C TRP A 139 -9.11 -0.01 32.31
N HIS A 140 -8.22 -0.76 32.94
CA HIS A 140 -8.28 -1.08 34.36
C HIS A 140 -7.36 -0.18 35.21
N GLY A 141 -6.91 0.95 34.64
CA GLY A 141 -6.01 1.89 35.32
C GLY A 141 -6.77 2.87 36.22
N GLY A 142 -6.41 2.89 37.51
CA GLY A 142 -6.90 3.88 38.46
C GLY A 142 -6.42 5.28 38.11
N ARG A 143 -7.12 6.29 38.64
CA ARG A 143 -6.93 7.74 38.38
C ARG A 143 -5.51 8.28 38.71
N ASP A 144 -4.62 7.46 39.26
CA ASP A 144 -3.27 7.80 39.75
C ASP A 144 -2.12 7.12 38.98
N GLU A 145 -2.37 6.48 37.83
CA GLU A 145 -1.26 5.90 37.07
C GLU A 145 -0.35 6.96 36.45
N SER A 146 0.92 6.94 36.83
CA SER A 146 1.95 7.82 36.24
C SER A 146 2.10 7.56 34.74
N ALA A 147 2.50 8.59 33.97
CA ALA A 147 2.73 8.47 32.52
C ALA A 147 3.70 7.33 32.13
N ASN A 148 4.61 6.95 33.03
CA ASN A 148 5.54 5.83 32.85
C ASN A 148 4.85 4.45 32.94
N SER A 149 3.83 4.30 33.79
CA SER A 149 3.03 3.07 33.93
C SER A 149 2.24 2.80 32.65
N VAL A 150 1.53 3.82 32.16
CA VAL A 150 0.74 3.77 30.92
C VAL A 150 1.63 3.42 29.72
N ARG A 151 2.81 4.05 29.63
CA ARG A 151 3.79 3.77 28.56
C ARG A 151 4.28 2.33 28.57
N GLN A 152 4.65 1.78 29.74
CA GLN A 152 5.11 0.39 29.86
C GLN A 152 4.01 -0.62 29.51
N SER A 153 2.77 -0.36 29.96
CA SER A 153 1.61 -1.20 29.62
C SER A 153 1.32 -1.22 28.12
N LEU A 154 1.32 -0.05 27.47
CA LEU A 154 1.10 0.07 26.02
C LEU A 154 2.24 -0.57 25.21
N GLN A 155 3.50 -0.39 25.61
CA GLN A 155 4.65 -1.06 24.98
C GLN A 155 4.54 -2.59 25.10
N SER A 156 4.19 -3.10 26.27
CA SER A 156 3.96 -4.52 26.51
C SER A 156 2.80 -5.10 25.70
N THR A 157 1.75 -4.31 25.44
CA THR A 157 0.49 -4.81 24.86
C THR A 157 0.41 -4.65 23.34
N TYR A 158 0.97 -3.58 22.78
CA TYR A 158 0.78 -3.22 21.36
C TYR A 158 1.81 -3.83 20.41
N MET A 159 3.11 -3.82 20.76
CA MET A 159 4.17 -4.32 19.86
C MET A 159 5.43 -4.90 20.54
N GLY A 160 5.52 -4.90 21.88
CA GLY A 160 6.79 -5.15 22.56
C GLY A 160 7.88 -4.19 22.09
N ASP A 161 9.13 -4.65 22.03
CA ASP A 161 10.27 -3.85 21.53
C ASP A 161 10.35 -3.77 19.99
N THR A 162 9.36 -4.28 19.25
CA THR A 162 9.44 -4.44 17.79
C THR A 162 9.46 -3.09 17.06
N PHE A 163 8.63 -2.12 17.46
CA PHE A 163 8.57 -0.80 16.82
C PHE A 163 9.83 0.07 17.10
N PRO A 164 10.34 0.15 18.35
CA PRO A 164 11.66 0.72 18.62
C PRO A 164 12.78 0.01 17.85
N ALA A 165 12.76 -1.33 17.78
CA ALA A 165 13.77 -2.07 17.05
C ALA A 165 13.75 -1.79 15.53
N LEU A 166 12.58 -1.65 14.91
CA LEU A 166 12.44 -1.32 13.49
C LEU A 166 12.90 0.10 13.16
N SER A 167 12.58 1.09 14.00
CA SER A 167 13.06 2.48 13.83
C SER A 167 14.59 2.60 13.99
N THR A 168 15.18 1.81 14.91
CA THR A 168 16.63 1.76 15.12
C THR A 168 17.35 0.93 14.03
N ALA A 169 16.73 -0.14 13.53
CA ALA A 169 17.27 -0.93 12.42
C ALA A 169 17.33 -0.13 11.11
N ARG A 170 16.36 0.77 10.89
CA ARG A 170 16.32 1.67 9.73
C ARG A 170 17.46 2.70 9.71
N SER A 171 18.14 2.91 10.83
CA SER A 171 19.27 3.85 10.97
C SER A 171 20.64 3.15 11.07
N ALA A 172 20.69 1.81 11.02
CA ALA A 172 21.93 1.03 11.18
C ALA A 172 22.51 0.57 9.81
N PRO A 173 23.82 0.75 9.56
CA PRO A 173 24.44 0.39 8.28
C PRO A 173 24.75 -1.11 8.11
N THR A 174 24.37 -1.98 9.06
CA THR A 174 24.65 -3.43 9.01
C THR A 174 23.57 -4.25 9.72
N SER A 175 23.21 -5.40 9.14
CA SER A 175 22.19 -6.31 9.66
C SER A 175 22.66 -6.98 10.96
N LEU A 176 22.08 -6.58 12.09
CA LEU A 176 22.34 -7.18 13.39
C LEU A 176 21.44 -8.42 13.59
N PRO A 177 21.96 -9.55 14.10
CA PRO A 177 21.15 -10.72 14.44
C PRO A 177 20.14 -10.38 15.55
N PHE A 178 18.96 -11.01 15.50
CA PHE A 178 17.93 -10.84 16.54
C PHE A 178 18.44 -11.35 17.89
N LYS A 179 18.82 -10.43 18.79
CA LYS A 179 19.30 -10.77 20.14
C LYS A 179 18.25 -11.49 21.00
N THR A 180 16.97 -11.30 20.71
CA THR A 180 15.84 -11.77 21.53
C THR A 180 15.38 -13.20 21.21
N PHE A 181 15.72 -13.75 20.05
CA PHE A 181 15.34 -15.11 19.62
C PHE A 181 16.56 -15.85 19.07
N SER A 182 17.40 -16.37 19.97
CA SER A 182 18.55 -17.21 19.60
C SER A 182 18.09 -18.63 19.27
N CYS A 183 17.82 -18.89 17.99
CA CYS A 183 17.80 -20.24 17.42
C CYS A 183 18.88 -20.34 16.34
N LYS A 184 19.53 -21.50 16.22
CA LYS A 184 20.68 -21.72 15.31
C LYS A 184 20.37 -21.42 13.84
N ASN A 185 19.10 -21.42 13.45
CA ASN A 185 18.63 -21.16 12.09
C ASN A 185 17.79 -19.87 11.98
N SER A 186 17.76 -19.04 13.02
CA SER A 186 17.02 -17.78 13.01
C SER A 186 17.86 -16.68 12.38
N SER A 187 17.55 -16.32 11.13
CA SER A 187 18.07 -15.14 10.45
C SER A 187 16.92 -14.22 10.00
N PRO A 188 17.19 -12.92 9.76
CA PRO A 188 16.24 -12.01 9.12
C PRO A 188 15.66 -12.57 7.82
N ASP A 189 16.50 -13.17 6.97
CA ASP A 189 16.09 -13.79 5.71
C ASP A 189 15.15 -14.98 5.91
N ALA A 190 15.43 -15.83 6.91
CA ALA A 190 14.57 -16.96 7.22
C ALA A 190 13.20 -16.49 7.74
N ALA A 191 13.18 -15.46 8.59
CA ALA A 191 11.94 -14.83 9.05
C ALA A 191 11.16 -14.19 7.89
N TYR A 192 11.83 -13.42 7.04
CA TYR A 192 11.23 -12.79 5.86
C TYR A 192 10.62 -13.85 4.92
N LYS A 193 11.36 -14.91 4.59
CA LYS A 193 10.88 -15.99 3.72
C LYS A 193 9.67 -16.71 4.33
N ALA A 194 9.70 -16.99 5.64
CA ALA A 194 8.56 -17.58 6.33
C ALA A 194 7.33 -16.65 6.31
N SER A 195 7.53 -15.34 6.53
CA SER A 195 6.46 -14.34 6.46
C SER A 195 5.86 -14.21 5.06
N VAL A 196 6.69 -14.20 4.01
CA VAL A 196 6.22 -14.19 2.61
C VAL A 196 5.40 -15.44 2.30
N ASN A 197 5.87 -16.62 2.70
CA ASN A 197 5.13 -17.87 2.49
C ASN A 197 3.79 -17.89 3.24
N GLN A 198 3.76 -17.38 4.47
CA GLN A 198 2.52 -17.21 5.21
C GLN A 198 1.59 -16.22 4.50
N LEU A 199 2.11 -15.09 4.01
CA LEU A 199 1.34 -14.05 3.33
C LEU A 199 0.73 -14.55 2.02
N LYS A 200 1.51 -15.29 1.21
CA LYS A 200 1.06 -16.00 0.00
C LYS A 200 -0.17 -16.88 0.30
N ARG A 201 -0.13 -17.67 1.38
CA ARG A 201 -1.27 -18.49 1.80
C ARG A 201 -2.46 -17.63 2.25
N LEU A 202 -2.21 -16.57 3.03
CA LEU A 202 -3.25 -15.71 3.57
C LEU A 202 -4.03 -14.98 2.48
N ILE A 203 -3.37 -14.45 1.45
CA ILE A 203 -4.08 -13.74 0.35
C ILE A 203 -5.02 -14.69 -0.41
N ILE A 204 -4.62 -15.94 -0.62
CA ILE A 204 -5.46 -16.96 -1.28
C ILE A 204 -6.66 -17.31 -0.40
N VAL A 205 -6.44 -17.59 0.88
CA VAL A 205 -7.50 -17.93 1.85
C VAL A 205 -8.48 -16.77 1.99
N TYR A 206 -7.98 -15.53 2.05
CA TYR A 206 -8.81 -14.34 2.16
C TYR A 206 -9.68 -14.16 0.91
N ARG A 207 -9.10 -14.28 -0.28
CA ARG A 207 -9.86 -14.20 -1.54
C ARG A 207 -10.90 -15.29 -1.70
N LYS A 208 -10.57 -16.52 -1.26
CA LYS A 208 -11.45 -17.68 -1.40
C LYS A 208 -12.66 -17.63 -0.47
N ASN A 209 -12.47 -17.17 0.76
CA ASN A 209 -13.49 -17.31 1.82
C ASN A 209 -14.34 -16.07 2.05
N TYR A 210 -14.00 -14.93 1.44
CA TYR A 210 -14.69 -13.67 1.68
C TYR A 210 -15.00 -12.95 0.36
N ALA A 211 -16.13 -12.24 0.31
CA ALA A 211 -16.47 -11.33 -0.79
C ALA A 211 -15.77 -9.96 -0.66
N ALA A 212 -15.41 -9.56 0.56
CA ALA A 212 -14.71 -8.30 0.85
C ALA A 212 -13.50 -7.96 -0.04
N PRO A 213 -12.62 -8.91 -0.45
CA PRO A 213 -11.48 -8.63 -1.31
C PRO A 213 -11.79 -7.89 -2.61
N SER A 214 -13.03 -7.96 -3.13
CA SER A 214 -13.42 -7.25 -4.36
C SER A 214 -13.74 -5.77 -4.15
N TYR A 215 -14.00 -5.33 -2.92
CA TYR A 215 -14.43 -3.95 -2.64
C TYR A 215 -13.75 -3.30 -1.43
N THR A 216 -12.87 -3.98 -0.70
CA THR A 216 -12.01 -3.36 0.34
C THR A 216 -10.57 -3.26 -0.15
N MET A 217 -9.96 -2.08 -0.03
CA MET A 217 -8.59 -1.89 -0.52
C MET A 217 -7.50 -2.30 0.48
N LEU A 218 -7.73 -2.26 1.79
CA LEU A 218 -6.64 -2.28 2.79
C LEU A 218 -5.70 -3.50 2.71
N TRP A 219 -6.21 -4.65 2.24
CA TRP A 219 -5.44 -5.87 2.09
C TRP A 219 -4.48 -5.86 0.88
N HIS A 220 -4.62 -4.91 -0.05
CA HIS A 220 -3.81 -4.86 -1.28
C HIS A 220 -2.30 -4.69 -0.98
N THR A 221 -1.94 -4.11 0.17
CA THR A 221 -0.54 -4.03 0.60
C THR A 221 0.11 -5.41 0.76
N ALA A 222 -0.68 -6.46 1.01
CA ALA A 222 -0.21 -7.84 0.97
C ALA A 222 0.15 -8.29 -0.45
N LEU A 223 -0.63 -7.89 -1.45
CA LEU A 223 -0.40 -8.20 -2.86
C LEU A 223 0.90 -7.54 -3.34
N ILE A 224 1.12 -6.26 -3.06
CA ILE A 224 2.38 -5.56 -3.41
C ILE A 224 3.58 -6.28 -2.81
N ARG A 225 3.51 -6.69 -1.54
CA ARG A 225 4.59 -7.43 -0.89
C ARG A 225 4.85 -8.79 -1.52
N VAL A 226 3.80 -9.54 -1.82
CA VAL A 226 3.95 -10.84 -2.50
C VAL A 226 4.54 -10.64 -3.88
N ALA A 227 4.05 -9.67 -4.66
CA ALA A 227 4.58 -9.32 -5.98
C ALA A 227 6.07 -8.95 -5.93
N ASN A 228 6.48 -8.09 -5.00
CA ASN A 228 7.90 -7.74 -4.81
C ASN A 228 8.75 -8.95 -4.43
N ALA A 229 8.25 -9.81 -3.53
CA ALA A 229 8.97 -10.99 -3.10
C ALA A 229 9.16 -11.99 -4.25
N ILE A 230 8.12 -12.27 -5.04
CA ILE A 230 8.23 -13.18 -6.18
C ILE A 230 9.17 -12.60 -7.24
N LEU A 231 9.16 -11.29 -7.49
CA LEU A 231 10.03 -10.65 -8.48
C LEU A 231 11.50 -10.64 -8.04
N THR A 232 11.75 -10.59 -6.73
CA THR A 232 13.10 -10.65 -6.15
C THR A 232 13.67 -12.08 -6.18
N ASP A 233 12.87 -13.10 -5.88
CA ASP A 233 13.30 -14.49 -5.92
C ASP A 233 13.19 -15.06 -7.34
N THR A 234 14.27 -14.97 -8.11
CA THR A 234 14.35 -15.47 -9.49
C THR A 234 14.22 -17.00 -9.60
N LYS A 235 14.34 -17.72 -8.48
CA LYS A 235 14.22 -19.18 -8.44
C LYS A 235 12.84 -19.66 -7.99
N ASP A 236 11.94 -18.75 -7.61
CA ASP A 236 10.60 -19.10 -7.18
C ASP A 236 9.80 -19.68 -8.37
N PRO A 237 9.48 -20.98 -8.39
CA PRO A 237 8.76 -21.60 -9.51
C PRO A 237 7.29 -21.16 -9.58
N GLU A 238 6.75 -20.59 -8.50
CA GLU A 238 5.35 -20.20 -8.40
C GLU A 238 5.13 -18.72 -8.79
N TRP A 239 6.18 -18.03 -9.24
CA TRP A 239 6.12 -16.58 -9.50
C TRP A 239 5.00 -16.20 -10.47
N HIS A 240 4.85 -16.96 -11.56
CA HIS A 240 3.85 -16.68 -12.59
C HIS A 240 2.42 -16.83 -12.05
N PHE A 241 2.18 -17.87 -11.23
CA PHE A 241 0.91 -18.06 -10.54
C PHE A 241 0.58 -16.89 -9.61
N TYR A 242 1.53 -16.46 -8.77
CA TYR A 242 1.28 -15.36 -7.83
C TYR A 242 1.17 -14.00 -8.53
N LEU A 243 1.89 -13.78 -9.64
CA LEU A 243 1.72 -12.59 -10.48
C LEU A 243 0.31 -12.54 -11.04
N SER A 244 -0.12 -13.60 -11.72
CA SER A 244 -1.46 -13.71 -12.30
C SER A 244 -2.54 -13.56 -11.22
N PHE A 245 -2.33 -14.16 -10.04
CA PHE A 245 -3.21 -13.99 -8.89
C PHE A 245 -3.30 -12.51 -8.47
N CYS A 246 -2.17 -11.81 -8.30
CA CYS A 246 -2.14 -10.40 -7.91
C CYS A 246 -2.85 -9.52 -8.94
N ILE A 247 -2.56 -9.70 -10.23
CA ILE A 247 -3.20 -8.94 -11.32
C ILE A 247 -4.71 -9.12 -11.30
N GLN A 248 -5.20 -10.36 -11.18
CA GLN A 248 -6.63 -10.64 -11.09
C GLN A 248 -7.29 -10.03 -9.83
N CYS A 249 -6.54 -9.90 -8.72
CA CYS A 249 -7.05 -9.22 -7.53
C CYS A 249 -7.21 -7.71 -7.78
N TYR A 250 -6.24 -7.09 -8.44
CA TYR A 250 -6.32 -5.68 -8.81
C TYR A 250 -7.38 -5.42 -9.89
N GLU A 251 -7.56 -6.33 -10.84
CA GLU A 251 -8.66 -6.31 -11.81
C GLU A 251 -10.02 -6.25 -11.10
N ASN A 252 -10.24 -7.09 -10.09
CA ASN A 252 -11.47 -7.05 -9.31
C ASN A 252 -11.63 -5.73 -8.52
N LEU A 253 -10.55 -5.26 -7.88
CA LEU A 253 -10.55 -3.98 -7.16
C LEU A 253 -10.77 -2.77 -8.07
N ARG A 254 -10.42 -2.87 -9.35
CA ARG A 254 -10.56 -1.79 -10.34
C ARG A 254 -12.00 -1.30 -10.51
N ARG A 255 -12.97 -2.15 -10.17
CA ARG A 255 -14.41 -1.80 -10.19
C ARG A 255 -14.75 -0.71 -9.19
N SER A 256 -14.14 -0.75 -7.99
CA SER A 256 -14.33 0.21 -6.92
C SER A 256 -13.27 1.32 -6.91
N TYR A 257 -12.03 1.00 -7.31
CA TYR A 257 -10.87 1.88 -7.14
C TYR A 257 -10.04 1.99 -8.40
N ARG A 258 -9.83 3.21 -8.90
CA ARG A 258 -9.08 3.44 -10.14
C ARG A 258 -7.60 3.15 -9.97
N PHE A 259 -7.01 3.45 -8.81
CA PHE A 259 -5.58 3.23 -8.55
C PHE A 259 -5.14 1.77 -8.76
N ALA A 260 -6.06 0.79 -8.67
CA ALA A 260 -5.76 -0.62 -8.87
C ALA A 260 -5.20 -0.92 -10.27
N GLU A 261 -5.65 -0.19 -11.30
CA GLU A 261 -5.10 -0.30 -12.66
C GLU A 261 -3.66 0.20 -12.74
N ALA A 262 -3.36 1.33 -12.10
CA ALA A 262 -1.99 1.85 -12.05
C ALA A 262 -1.06 0.86 -11.31
N ILE A 263 -1.51 0.24 -10.22
CA ILE A 263 -0.73 -0.81 -9.55
C ILE A 263 -0.53 -2.00 -10.49
N GLY A 264 -1.59 -2.53 -11.11
CA GLY A 264 -1.49 -3.66 -12.04
C GLY A 264 -0.47 -3.40 -13.15
N ARG A 265 -0.55 -2.22 -13.78
CA ARG A 265 0.39 -1.76 -14.81
C ARG A 265 1.82 -1.68 -14.28
N SER A 266 2.03 -1.08 -13.10
CA SER A 266 3.36 -1.00 -12.49
C SER A 266 3.98 -2.38 -12.21
N LEU A 267 3.18 -3.35 -11.74
CA LEU A 267 3.66 -4.71 -11.49
C LEU A 267 4.03 -5.44 -12.78
N LEU A 268 3.29 -5.21 -13.87
CA LEU A 268 3.63 -5.76 -15.18
C LEU A 268 4.90 -5.13 -15.75
N SER A 269 5.09 -3.81 -15.63
CA SER A 269 6.34 -3.14 -15.98
C SER A 269 7.53 -3.72 -15.22
N MET A 270 7.40 -3.88 -13.90
CA MET A 270 8.45 -4.50 -13.08
C MET A 270 8.72 -5.95 -13.48
N THR A 271 7.68 -6.69 -13.86
CA THR A 271 7.80 -8.07 -14.31
C THR A 271 8.54 -8.14 -15.66
N LEU A 272 8.17 -7.32 -16.64
CA LEU A 272 8.84 -7.26 -17.94
C LEU A 272 10.34 -6.94 -17.82
N GLN A 273 10.74 -6.19 -16.79
CA GLN A 273 12.15 -5.88 -16.52
C GLN A 273 12.91 -7.01 -15.83
N ARG A 274 12.23 -7.81 -15.00
CA ARG A 274 12.88 -8.74 -14.06
C ARG A 274 12.65 -10.21 -14.37
N ARG A 275 11.67 -10.51 -15.23
CA ARG A 275 11.20 -11.87 -15.51
C ARG A 275 10.94 -12.07 -16.99
N ASP A 276 10.84 -13.35 -17.31
CA ASP A 276 10.49 -13.81 -18.64
C ASP A 276 8.97 -13.89 -18.80
N LEU A 277 8.33 -12.71 -18.75
CA LEU A 277 6.93 -12.53 -19.14
C LEU A 277 6.89 -12.03 -20.58
N SER A 278 6.12 -12.68 -21.45
CA SER A 278 5.98 -12.21 -22.83
C SER A 278 5.19 -10.91 -22.89
N VAL A 279 5.46 -10.08 -23.90
CA VAL A 279 4.76 -8.81 -24.08
C VAL A 279 3.28 -9.04 -24.40
N ASP A 280 2.96 -10.05 -25.20
CA ASP A 280 1.57 -10.44 -25.50
C ASP A 280 0.79 -10.81 -24.23
N GLU A 281 1.41 -11.57 -23.33
CA GLU A 281 0.79 -11.94 -22.07
C GLU A 281 0.60 -10.72 -21.17
N ALA A 282 1.60 -9.84 -21.08
CA ALA A 282 1.48 -8.59 -20.33
C ALA A 282 0.36 -7.68 -20.87
N ARG A 283 0.24 -7.53 -22.19
CA ARG A 283 -0.83 -6.77 -22.85
C ARG A 283 -2.20 -7.41 -22.64
N HIS A 284 -2.29 -8.74 -22.70
CA HIS A 284 -3.53 -9.46 -22.40
C HIS A 284 -3.98 -9.24 -20.96
N MET A 285 -3.05 -9.33 -20.00
CA MET A 285 -3.32 -9.00 -18.59
C MET A 285 -3.74 -7.53 -18.42
N MET A 286 -3.16 -6.60 -19.19
CA MET A 286 -3.58 -5.19 -19.18
C MET A 286 -4.99 -4.97 -19.71
N GLN A 287 -5.39 -5.69 -20.77
CA GLN A 287 -6.73 -5.59 -21.37
C GLN A 287 -7.84 -5.92 -20.35
N GLN A 288 -7.58 -6.82 -19.40
CA GLN A 288 -8.53 -7.17 -18.34
C GLN A 288 -8.90 -5.97 -17.46
N PHE A 289 -7.98 -5.02 -17.25
CA PHE A 289 -8.30 -3.77 -16.55
C PHE A 289 -9.23 -2.89 -17.38
N GLU A 290 -9.05 -2.87 -18.71
CA GLU A 290 -9.87 -2.09 -19.64
C GLU A 290 -11.31 -2.58 -19.71
N GLU A 291 -11.51 -3.89 -19.75
CA GLU A 291 -12.84 -4.50 -19.76
C GLU A 291 -13.62 -4.22 -18.47
N ASN A 292 -12.91 -4.09 -17.34
CA ASN A 292 -13.50 -3.69 -16.06
C ASN A 292 -13.56 -2.17 -15.86
N ARG A 293 -13.19 -1.36 -16.87
CA ARG A 293 -13.40 0.10 -16.84
C ARG A 293 -14.87 0.39 -16.97
N LEU A 294 -15.48 0.68 -15.83
CA LEU A 294 -16.88 1.10 -15.80
C LEU A 294 -17.08 2.57 -16.27
N ASN A 295 -16.01 3.39 -16.32
CA ASN A 295 -16.04 4.77 -16.85
C ASN A 295 -14.83 5.05 -17.76
N SER A 296 -15.03 5.89 -18.78
CA SER A 296 -14.03 6.43 -19.71
C SER A 296 -13.36 7.72 -19.24
N SER A 297 -13.14 7.91 -17.92
CA SER A 297 -12.42 9.12 -17.49
C SER A 297 -11.01 9.08 -18.07
N SER A 298 -10.71 10.05 -18.93
CA SER A 298 -9.40 10.26 -19.55
C SER A 298 -8.37 10.85 -18.57
N GLU A 299 -8.77 11.14 -17.33
CA GLU A 299 -7.86 11.67 -16.31
C GLU A 299 -6.83 10.61 -15.90
N ASP A 300 -5.58 11.05 -15.81
CA ASP A 300 -4.47 10.23 -15.33
C ASP A 300 -4.76 9.71 -13.91
N ILE A 301 -4.36 8.45 -13.67
CA ILE A 301 -4.51 7.80 -12.38
C ILE A 301 -3.30 8.17 -11.53
N ARG A 302 -3.53 8.83 -10.39
CA ARG A 302 -2.49 9.18 -9.42
C ARG A 302 -2.37 8.13 -8.33
N ALA A 303 -1.12 7.75 -8.03
CA ALA A 303 -0.73 6.76 -7.03
C ALA A 303 0.74 6.97 -6.62
N THR A 304 1.00 7.89 -5.68
CA THR A 304 2.36 8.30 -5.29
C THR A 304 3.12 7.28 -4.44
N PHE A 305 2.46 6.21 -4.03
CA PHE A 305 3.09 5.18 -3.20
C PHE A 305 3.96 4.24 -4.03
N MET A 306 4.79 3.46 -3.32
CA MET A 306 5.81 2.62 -3.94
C MET A 306 5.21 1.32 -4.47
N ALA A 307 5.50 1.01 -5.74
CA ALA A 307 5.30 -0.32 -6.30
C ALA A 307 6.55 -1.19 -6.08
N ASP A 308 7.75 -0.61 -6.26
CA ASP A 308 9.02 -1.31 -6.01
C ASP A 308 9.55 -1.02 -4.61
N LEU A 309 9.34 -1.96 -3.71
CA LEU A 309 9.71 -1.81 -2.30
C LEU A 309 11.23 -1.92 -2.05
N ASN A 310 12.00 -2.43 -3.02
CA ASN A 310 13.46 -2.51 -2.92
C ASN A 310 14.10 -1.22 -3.42
N LEU A 311 13.59 -0.68 -4.54
CA LEU A 311 14.10 0.56 -5.13
C LEU A 311 13.71 1.80 -4.31
N SER A 312 12.59 1.76 -3.59
CA SER A 312 12.04 2.90 -2.85
C SER A 312 12.98 3.56 -1.84
N MET A 313 13.94 2.81 -1.28
CA MET A 313 14.92 3.37 -0.34
C MET A 313 16.02 4.16 -1.04
N MET A 314 16.26 3.86 -2.31
CA MET A 314 17.35 4.44 -3.11
C MET A 314 16.84 5.52 -4.05
N ASP A 315 15.69 5.26 -4.68
CA ASP A 315 15.07 6.13 -5.67
C ASP A 315 13.53 6.05 -5.57
N PRO A 316 12.92 6.80 -4.64
CA PRO A 316 11.47 6.79 -4.45
C PRO A 316 10.68 7.30 -5.66
N GLU A 317 11.25 8.19 -6.47
CA GLU A 317 10.58 8.71 -7.66
C GLU A 317 10.40 7.58 -8.68
N GLU A 318 11.47 6.81 -8.91
CA GLU A 318 11.44 5.69 -9.85
C GLU A 318 10.75 4.43 -9.31
N ALA A 319 10.67 4.28 -7.99
CA ALA A 319 9.97 3.18 -7.35
C ALA A 319 8.45 3.36 -7.27
N SER A 320 7.93 4.54 -7.57
CA SER A 320 6.52 4.88 -7.47
C SER A 320 5.66 4.08 -8.44
N VAL A 321 4.40 3.80 -8.05
CA VAL A 321 3.40 3.18 -8.93
C VAL A 321 3.23 4.00 -10.20
N GLU A 322 3.18 5.33 -10.09
CA GLU A 322 3.06 6.25 -11.24
C GLU A 322 4.21 6.11 -12.23
N SER A 323 5.46 6.21 -11.79
CA SER A 323 6.63 6.10 -12.68
C SER A 323 6.63 4.74 -13.39
N LEU A 324 6.50 3.65 -12.64
CA LEU A 324 6.55 2.30 -13.19
C LEU A 324 5.36 2.01 -14.11
N ALA A 325 4.16 2.51 -13.80
CA ALA A 325 3.01 2.36 -14.68
C ALA A 325 3.21 3.10 -16.02
N ASN A 326 3.80 4.30 -15.99
CA ASN A 326 4.05 5.10 -17.20
C ASN A 326 5.10 4.46 -18.12
N LYS A 327 6.07 3.74 -17.55
CA LYS A 327 7.11 3.04 -18.32
C LYS A 327 6.62 1.78 -19.03
N PHE A 328 5.39 1.33 -18.80
CA PHE A 328 4.91 0.05 -19.33
C PHE A 328 5.03 -0.06 -20.85
N GLU A 329 4.49 0.93 -21.57
CA GLU A 329 4.50 0.90 -23.04
C GLU A 329 5.91 1.01 -23.62
N ASP A 330 6.76 1.85 -23.03
CA ASP A 330 8.15 1.99 -23.46
C ASP A 330 8.93 0.68 -23.30
N ILE A 331 8.75 -0.01 -22.17
CA ILE A 331 9.37 -1.32 -21.90
C ILE A 331 8.82 -2.38 -22.86
N ALA A 332 7.50 -2.41 -23.06
CA ALA A 332 6.84 -3.37 -23.93
C ALA A 332 7.34 -3.24 -25.38
N LEU A 333 7.35 -2.02 -25.92
CA LEU A 333 7.87 -1.73 -27.26
C LEU A 333 9.34 -2.10 -27.39
N PHE A 334 10.18 -1.73 -26.41
CA PHE A 334 11.59 -2.09 -26.43
C PHE A 334 11.80 -3.60 -26.51
N ARG A 335 11.05 -4.40 -25.72
CA ARG A 335 11.15 -5.86 -25.75
C ARG A 335 10.68 -6.45 -27.08
N GLU A 336 9.58 -5.95 -27.64
CA GLU A 336 9.08 -6.36 -28.96
C GLU A 336 10.19 -6.20 -30.02
N PHE A 337 10.85 -5.03 -30.06
CA PHE A 337 11.96 -4.78 -31.00
C PHE A 337 13.15 -5.73 -30.78
N THR A 338 13.61 -5.89 -29.52
CA THR A 338 14.77 -6.77 -29.25
C THR A 338 14.48 -8.24 -29.52
N SER A 339 13.27 -8.70 -29.24
CA SER A 339 12.87 -10.09 -29.52
C SER A 339 12.79 -10.40 -31.02
N GLN A 340 12.44 -9.39 -31.82
CA GLN A 340 12.39 -9.49 -33.26
C GLN A 340 13.80 -9.53 -33.87
N GLU A 341 14.75 -8.74 -33.35
CA GLU A 341 16.16 -8.79 -33.75
C GLU A 341 16.81 -10.15 -33.46
N ASP A 342 16.55 -10.74 -32.28
CA ASP A 342 17.04 -12.09 -31.95
C ASP A 342 16.47 -13.16 -32.90
N SER A 343 15.20 -13.02 -33.33
CA SER A 343 14.58 -13.93 -34.30
C SER A 343 15.13 -13.79 -35.73
N ILE A 344 15.59 -12.59 -36.11
CA ILE A 344 16.20 -12.31 -37.42
C ILE A 344 17.67 -12.80 -37.44
N ALA A 345 18.37 -12.64 -36.32
CA ALA A 345 19.73 -13.15 -36.14
C ALA A 345 19.78 -14.70 -36.14
N ASP A 346 18.78 -15.37 -35.57
CA ASP A 346 18.69 -16.84 -35.59
C ASP A 346 18.19 -17.37 -36.96
N GLY A 347 17.54 -16.52 -37.76
CA GLY A 347 17.06 -16.83 -39.11
C GLY A 347 18.06 -16.62 -40.26
N THR A 348 19.31 -16.21 -39.98
CA THR A 348 20.35 -15.93 -40.99
C THR A 348 21.50 -16.94 -41.03
N VAL A 349 21.29 -18.16 -40.55
CA VAL A 349 22.19 -19.30 -40.81
C VAL A 349 21.49 -20.33 -41.69
N ASP A 350 21.30 -20.00 -42.96
CA ASP A 350 21.55 -20.89 -44.08
C ASP A 350 21.24 -20.14 -45.37
N LEU A 351 22.27 -19.90 -46.18
CA LEU A 351 22.29 -20.23 -47.60
C LEU A 351 23.63 -19.78 -48.22
N ASP A 352 24.32 -20.78 -48.76
CA ASP A 352 25.13 -20.75 -49.97
C ASP A 352 26.67 -20.67 -49.86
N GLU A 353 27.29 -21.77 -49.40
CA GLU A 353 28.60 -22.20 -49.89
C GLU A 353 28.56 -23.69 -50.30
N THR A 354 27.88 -24.01 -51.41
CA THR A 354 28.18 -25.26 -52.13
C THR A 354 28.06 -25.06 -53.64
N TYR A 355 29.07 -24.45 -54.27
CA TYR A 355 29.34 -24.72 -55.67
C TYR A 355 30.84 -24.83 -55.97
N ALA A 356 31.20 -26.06 -56.36
CA ALA A 356 32.17 -26.44 -57.38
C ALA A 356 33.67 -26.37 -57.04
N TRP A 357 34.16 -27.45 -56.42
CA TRP A 357 35.40 -28.08 -56.85
C TRP A 357 35.24 -29.60 -56.89
N GLU A 358 34.93 -30.13 -58.07
CA GLU A 358 35.52 -31.40 -58.51
C GLU A 358 35.57 -31.41 -60.04
N SER A 359 36.78 -31.62 -60.53
CA SER A 359 37.26 -31.46 -61.90
C SER A 359 37.77 -32.80 -62.43
N LEU A 360 37.67 -32.98 -63.75
CA LEU A 360 38.33 -34.01 -64.57
C LEU A 360 37.84 -35.46 -64.45
#